data_AF-K1S0Q7-F1
#
_entry.id   AF-K1S0Q7-F1
#
_cell.length_a   1.000
_cell.length_b   1.000
_cell.length_c   1.000
_cell.angle_alpha   90.00
_cell.angle_beta   90.00
_cell.angle_gamma   90.00
#
_symmetry.space_group_name_H-M   'P 1'
#
loop_
_entity.id
_entity.type
_entity.pdbx_description
1 polymer ?
#
loop_
_entity_poly.entity_id
_entity_poly.type
_entity_poly.pdbx_seq_one_letter_code
_entity_poly.pdbx_strand_id
1 'polypeptide(L)'
;VTYTDASGEAVTHTWENTNQYLTGNATTPDGFQIVGGKTGTTGEAGYCLVLYSYNPSGQPIISIVFKADGKSNLYLLMNEMLQGFAI
;
A
#
# COMPACT_ATOMS: atom_id res chain seq x y z
N VAL A 1 16.48 -0.32 12.68
CA VAL A 1 17.57 0.55 12.17
C VAL A 1 18.05 1.41 13.32
N THR A 2 19.35 1.68 13.39
CA THR A 2 19.94 2.51 14.44
C THR A 2 20.43 3.82 13.83
N TYR A 3 20.11 4.95 14.46
CA TYR A 3 20.51 6.30 14.01
C TYR A 3 20.75 7.22 15.20
N THR A 4 21.47 8.32 15.00
CA THR A 4 21.68 9.36 16.02
C THR A 4 20.55 10.38 15.94
N ASP A 5 19.88 10.64 17.07
CA ASP A 5 18.79 11.62 17.11
C ASP A 5 19.30 13.06 17.33
N ALA A 6 18.38 14.02 17.42
CA ALA A 6 18.70 15.44 17.60
C ALA A 6 19.42 15.77 18.92
N SER A 7 19.38 14.88 19.90
CA SER A 7 20.09 15.02 21.18
C SER A 7 21.51 14.43 21.15
N GLY A 8 21.88 13.74 20.06
CA GLY A 8 23.16 13.05 19.93
C GLY A 8 23.14 11.60 20.45
N GLU A 9 21.99 11.08 20.86
CA GLU A 9 21.85 9.72 21.39
C GLU A 9 21.60 8.70 20.27
N ALA A 10 22.12 7.48 20.44
CA ALA A 10 21.87 6.37 19.53
C ALA A 10 20.49 5.76 19.78
N VAL A 11 19.60 5.92 18.81
CA VAL A 11 18.23 5.40 18.85
C VAL A 11 18.10 4.21 17.92
N THR A 12 17.53 3.12 18.44
CA THR A 12 17.10 1.99 17.61
C THR A 12 15.60 2.07 17.39
N HIS A 13 15.18 2.10 16.13
CA HIS A 13 13.78 2.17 15.75
C HIS A 13 13.43 1.15 14.66
N THR A 14 12.21 0.61 14.75
CA THR A 14 11.62 -0.25 13.73
C THR A 14 10.55 0.52 12.98
N TRP A 15 10.69 0.64 11.66
CA TRP A 15 9.67 1.27 10.83
C TRP A 15 8.81 0.21 10.17
N GLU A 16 7.54 0.22 10.56
CA GLU A 16 6.55 -0.69 10.00
C GLU A 16 5.98 -0.15 8.69
N ASN A 17 5.62 -1.07 7.81
CA ASN A 17 4.92 -0.70 6.59
C ASN A 17 3.53 -0.14 6.93
N THR A 18 3.05 0.80 6.12
CA THR A 18 1.70 1.37 6.28
C THR A 18 0.72 0.87 5.23
N ASN A 19 1.21 0.19 4.19
CA ASN A 19 0.40 -0.48 3.19
C ASN A 19 -0.22 -1.74 3.80
N GLN A 20 -1.56 -1.77 3.88
CA GLN A 20 -2.28 -2.82 4.57
C GLN A 20 -2.18 -4.18 3.87
N TYR A 21 -1.90 -4.23 2.57
CA TYR A 21 -1.60 -5.50 1.90
C TYR A 21 -0.29 -6.12 2.39
N LEU A 22 0.72 -5.29 2.66
CA LEU A 22 2.05 -5.75 3.10
C LEU A 22 2.10 -6.05 4.60
N THR A 23 1.20 -5.45 5.38
CA THR A 23 1.05 -5.77 6.81
C THR A 23 0.00 -6.85 7.10
N GLY A 24 -0.70 -7.37 6.08
CA GLY A 24 -1.77 -8.38 6.25
C GLY A 24 -3.09 -7.85 6.81
N ASN A 25 -3.29 -6.53 6.85
CA ASN A 25 -4.53 -5.89 7.32
C ASN A 25 -5.58 -5.75 6.20
N ALA A 26 -5.17 -5.83 4.94
CA ALA A 26 -6.04 -5.89 3.78
C ALA A 26 -5.74 -7.16 2.99
N THR A 27 -6.79 -7.86 2.58
CA THR A 27 -6.68 -9.08 1.78
C THR A 27 -6.68 -8.73 0.30
N THR A 28 -5.61 -9.12 -0.39
CA THR A 28 -5.49 -9.00 -1.85
C THR A 28 -6.46 -9.98 -2.54
N PRO A 29 -7.01 -9.65 -3.73
CA PRO A 29 -7.78 -10.60 -4.52
C PRO A 29 -6.99 -11.89 -4.83
N ASP A 30 -7.71 -12.99 -5.06
CA ASP A 30 -7.11 -14.30 -5.29
C ASP A 30 -6.13 -14.28 -6.48
N GLY A 31 -4.98 -14.94 -6.29
CA GLY A 31 -3.94 -15.08 -7.30
C GLY A 31 -3.09 -13.83 -7.57
N PHE A 32 -3.40 -12.69 -6.95
CA PHE A 32 -2.55 -11.51 -7.02
C PHE A 32 -1.39 -11.58 -6.02
N GLN A 33 -0.22 -11.12 -6.47
CA GLN A 33 0.95 -10.92 -5.62
C GLN A 33 1.29 -9.44 -5.54
N ILE A 34 1.15 -8.84 -4.35
CA ILE A 34 1.59 -7.46 -4.10
C ILE A 34 3.10 -7.47 -3.84
N VAL A 35 3.86 -6.76 -4.69
CA VAL A 35 5.32 -6.64 -4.55
C VAL A 35 5.66 -5.47 -3.63
N GLY A 36 4.95 -4.36 -3.79
CA GLY A 36 5.27 -3.12 -3.09
C GLY A 36 4.23 -2.04 -3.35
N GLY A 37 4.39 -0.92 -2.65
CA GLY A 37 3.52 0.24 -2.85
C GLY A 37 3.80 1.36 -1.87
N LYS A 38 3.13 2.49 -2.08
CA LYS A 38 3.24 3.66 -1.21
C LYS A 38 1.86 4.24 -0.91
N THR A 39 1.61 4.41 0.38
CA THR A 39 0.46 5.14 0.93
C THR A 39 0.75 6.64 0.96
N GLY A 40 -0.25 7.48 0.77
CA GLY A 40 -0.16 8.93 0.94
C GLY A 40 -1.44 9.47 1.55
N THR A 41 -1.34 10.43 2.46
CA THR A 41 -2.52 11.06 3.05
C THR A 41 -2.24 12.51 3.42
N THR A 42 -3.05 13.43 2.88
CA THR A 42 -3.15 14.82 3.33
C THR A 42 -4.62 15.22 3.37
N GLY A 43 -4.96 16.30 4.07
CA GLY A 43 -6.36 16.76 4.12
C GLY A 43 -6.94 17.07 2.74
N GLU A 44 -6.16 17.71 1.86
CA GLU A 44 -6.60 18.10 0.52
C GLU A 44 -6.57 16.93 -0.47
N ALA A 45 -5.57 16.05 -0.37
CA ALA A 45 -5.39 14.93 -1.29
C ALA A 45 -6.21 13.69 -0.90
N GLY A 46 -6.78 13.63 0.31
CA GLY A 46 -7.44 12.43 0.83
C GLY A 46 -6.46 11.27 1.01
N TYR A 47 -6.99 10.04 0.96
CA TYR A 47 -6.19 8.82 1.02
C TYR A 47 -5.79 8.35 -0.38
N CYS A 48 -4.49 8.14 -0.58
CA CYS A 48 -3.90 7.68 -1.85
C CYS A 48 -3.09 6.40 -1.64
N LEU A 49 -3.06 5.54 -2.66
CA LEU A 49 -2.25 4.33 -2.69
C LEU A 49 -1.78 4.05 -4.12
N VAL A 50 -0.48 3.81 -4.28
CA VAL A 50 0.09 3.18 -5.48
C VAL A 50 0.58 1.78 -5.12
N LEU A 51 0.33 0.80 -6.00
CA LEU A 51 0.79 -0.57 -5.90
C LEU A 51 1.55 -1.00 -7.16
N TYR A 52 2.55 -1.85 -6.95
CA TYR A 52 3.11 -2.72 -7.97
C TYR A 52 2.78 -4.17 -7.60
N SER A 53 2.15 -4.90 -8.53
CA SER A 53 1.67 -6.25 -8.31
C SER A 53 1.76 -7.12 -9.56
N TYR A 54 1.74 -8.43 -9.38
CA TYR A 54 1.50 -9.40 -10.45
C TYR A 54 0.06 -9.93 -10.33
N ASN A 55 -0.63 -10.06 -11.46
CA ASN A 55 -1.93 -10.71 -11.52
C ASN A 55 -1.78 -12.25 -11.62
N PRO A 56 -2.89 -13.02 -11.61
CA PRO A 56 -2.84 -14.48 -11.69
C PRO A 56 -2.12 -15.02 -12.95
N SER A 57 -2.18 -14.26 -14.05
CA SER A 57 -1.49 -14.56 -15.31
C SER A 57 0.01 -14.19 -15.30
N GLY A 58 0.54 -13.70 -14.17
CA GLY A 58 1.93 -13.28 -14.02
C GLY A 58 2.26 -11.95 -14.70
N GLN A 59 1.25 -11.18 -15.10
CA GLN A 59 1.43 -9.87 -15.74
C GLN A 59 1.69 -8.79 -14.68
N PRO A 60 2.69 -7.93 -14.87
CA PRO A 60 2.97 -6.81 -13.97
C PRO A 60 1.93 -5.69 -14.15
N ILE A 61 1.41 -5.17 -13.04
CA ILE A 61 0.39 -4.13 -13.00
C ILE A 61 0.81 -3.04 -12.02
N ILE A 62 0.65 -1.78 -12.44
CA ILE A 62 0.74 -0.60 -11.55
C ILE A 62 -0.68 -0.04 -11.38
N SER A 63 -1.15 -0.02 -10.14
CA SER A 63 -2.49 0.45 -9.78
C SER A 63 -2.39 1.65 -8.87
N ILE A 64 -3.18 2.71 -9.14
CA ILE A 64 -3.16 3.94 -8.34
C ILE A 64 -4.58 4.37 -8.03
N VAL A 65 -4.86 4.56 -6.74
CA VAL A 65 -6.08 5.22 -6.27
C VAL A 65 -5.70 6.58 -5.68
N PHE A 66 -6.40 7.62 -6.12
CA PHE A 66 -6.27 8.99 -5.62
C PHE A 66 -7.53 9.41 -4.86
N LYS A 67 -7.34 10.23 -3.83
CA LYS A 67 -8.43 10.96 -3.15
C LYS A 67 -9.59 10.09 -2.71
N ALA A 68 -9.30 8.91 -2.18
CA ALA A 68 -10.30 8.16 -1.42
C ALA A 68 -10.70 8.96 -0.17
N ASP A 69 -11.99 8.97 0.13
CA ASP A 69 -12.61 9.65 1.26
C ASP A 69 -12.38 8.94 2.60
N GLY A 70 -11.97 7.67 2.57
CA GLY A 70 -11.60 6.90 3.73
C GLY A 70 -10.58 5.81 3.43
N LYS A 71 -9.82 5.41 4.46
CA LYS A 71 -8.85 4.32 4.33
C LYS A 71 -9.50 2.99 3.93
N SER A 72 -10.67 2.65 4.46
CA SER A 72 -11.37 1.42 4.05
C SER A 72 -11.82 1.47 2.59
N ASN A 73 -12.36 2.62 2.15
CA ASN A 73 -12.80 2.82 0.76
C ASN A 73 -11.62 2.78 -0.22
N LEU A 74 -10.44 3.26 0.18
CA LEU A 74 -9.19 3.15 -0.58
C LEU A 74 -8.86 1.69 -0.92
N TYR A 75 -8.88 0.79 0.07
CA TYR A 75 -8.54 -0.63 -0.14
C TYR A 75 -9.68 -1.41 -0.81
N LEU A 76 -10.94 -1.04 -0.56
CA LEU A 76 -12.09 -1.60 -1.27
C LEU A 76 -12.00 -1.32 -2.78
N LEU A 77 -11.84 -0.04 -3.16
CA LEU A 77 -11.73 0.36 -4.56
C LEU A 77 -10.48 -0.25 -5.22
N MET A 78 -9.35 -0.31 -4.50
CA MET A 78 -8.15 -0.97 -5.02
C MET A 78 -8.40 -2.45 -5.31
N ASN A 79 -9.10 -3.17 -4.43
CA ASN A 79 -9.47 -4.57 -4.68
C ASN A 79 -10.39 -4.73 -5.89
N GLU A 80 -11.41 -3.88 -6.03
CA GLU A 80 -12.30 -3.88 -7.20
C GLU A 80 -11.53 -3.63 -8.51
N MET A 81 -10.59 -2.68 -8.51
CA MET A 81 -9.72 -2.41 -9.65
C MET A 81 -8.84 -3.61 -9.98
N LEU A 82 -8.16 -4.20 -8.99
CA LEU A 82 -7.31 -5.37 -9.19
C LEU A 82 -8.11 -6.56 -9.73
N GLN A 83 -9.32 -6.81 -9.21
CA GLN A 83 -10.18 -7.90 -9.68
C GLN A 83 -10.49 -7.79 -11.19
N GLY A 84 -10.58 -6.56 -11.72
CA GLY A 84 -10.74 -6.31 -13.16
C GLY A 84 -9.58 -6.83 -14.03
N PHE A 85 -8.44 -7.13 -13.43
CA PHE A 85 -7.25 -7.69 -14.09
C PHE A 85 -6.95 -9.13 -13.66
N ALA A 86 -7.89 -9.84 -13.03
CA ALA A 86 -7.72 -11.21 -12.55
C ALA A 86 -7.74 -12.30 -13.65
N ILE A 87 -7.73 -11.90 -14.93
CA ILE A 87 -7.86 -12.77 -16.11
C ILE A 87 -6.54 -13.37 -16.57
#